data_AF-A0A0C2NBC2-F1
#
_entry.id   AF-A0A0C2NBC2-F1
#
_cell.length_a   1.000
_cell.length_b   1.000
_cell.length_c   1.000
_cell.angle_alpha   90.00
_cell.angle_beta   90.00
_cell.angle_gamma   90.00
#
_symmetry.space_group_name_H-M   'P 1'
#
loop_
_entity.id
_entity.type
_entity.pdbx_description
1 polymer ?
#
loop_
_entity_poly.entity_id
_entity_poly.type
_entity_poly.pdbx_seq_one_letter_code
_entity_poly.pdbx_strand_id
1 'polypeptide(L)'
;MINNTVFPVDLDEVLRVILNFRPHAPLLLIKTSCEFSKDFIDHCDNTSKCIQIPGITFDSIYKWFAQVHVPASQVITRVRAAKKDIVSDNISDCKYLNNILVLCRQTNEVARIATLIGEIIKQTGENDAVLVLQTVSDFYTVRVRKVSEFIKIKSKTMKTIVNPLSLLFFTHQHYQSLGNYGLYQHTLQSFI
;
A
#
# COMPACT_ATOMS: atom_id res chain seq x y z
N MET A 1 -2.10 -3.71 -27.48
CA MET A 1 -3.49 -3.33 -27.81
C MET A 1 -4.35 -4.56 -27.54
N ILE A 2 -4.91 -4.66 -26.33
CA ILE A 2 -5.80 -5.76 -25.89
C ILE A 2 -7.19 -5.13 -25.81
N ASN A 3 -7.83 -4.94 -26.96
CA ASN A 3 -9.19 -4.38 -27.01
C ASN A 3 -10.10 -5.49 -27.53
N ASN A 4 -10.93 -6.04 -26.65
CA ASN A 4 -11.90 -7.14 -26.86
C ASN A 4 -11.34 -8.58 -26.84
N THR A 5 -10.71 -8.99 -25.74
CA THR A 5 -10.54 -10.42 -25.46
C THR A 5 -11.79 -10.98 -24.79
N VAL A 6 -12.25 -12.11 -25.31
CA VAL A 6 -13.43 -12.91 -24.97
C VAL A 6 -13.37 -13.55 -23.56
N PHE A 7 -12.45 -13.13 -22.70
CA PHE A 7 -12.10 -13.89 -21.49
C PHE A 7 -12.17 -13.10 -20.19
N PRO A 8 -13.33 -12.52 -19.81
CA PRO A 8 -13.56 -12.13 -18.42
C PRO A 8 -13.61 -13.34 -17.47
N VAL A 9 -13.92 -14.54 -17.99
CA VAL A 9 -14.03 -15.80 -17.21
C VAL A 9 -12.67 -16.42 -16.86
N ASP A 10 -11.59 -16.06 -17.54
CA ASP A 10 -10.26 -16.61 -17.22
C ASP A 10 -9.52 -15.74 -16.19
N LEU A 11 -9.87 -14.45 -16.12
CA LEU A 11 -9.15 -13.49 -15.28
C LEU A 11 -9.36 -13.75 -13.77
N ASP A 12 -10.57 -14.15 -13.38
CA ASP A 12 -10.85 -14.46 -11.98
C ASP A 12 -10.17 -15.76 -11.53
N GLU A 13 -10.17 -16.79 -12.37
CA GLU A 13 -9.47 -18.04 -12.10
C GLU A 13 -7.96 -17.80 -11.96
N VAL A 14 -7.36 -17.03 -12.87
CA VAL A 14 -5.93 -16.68 -12.80
C VAL A 14 -5.61 -15.93 -11.51
N LEU A 15 -6.41 -14.92 -11.14
CA LEU A 15 -6.19 -14.21 -9.87
C LEU A 15 -6.37 -15.12 -8.66
N ARG A 16 -7.36 -16.02 -8.65
CA ARG A 16 -7.52 -16.98 -7.55
C ARG A 16 -6.31 -17.91 -7.44
N VAL A 17 -5.76 -18.37 -8.55
CA VAL A 17 -4.55 -19.20 -8.56
C VAL A 17 -3.36 -18.43 -8.00
N ILE A 18 -3.14 -17.20 -8.47
CA ILE A 18 -2.05 -16.33 -8.00
C ILE A 18 -2.13 -16.11 -6.48
N LEU A 19 -3.31 -15.76 -5.97
CA LEU A 19 -3.49 -15.46 -4.55
C LEU A 19 -3.34 -16.69 -3.64
N ASN A 20 -3.38 -17.90 -4.20
CA ASN A 20 -3.12 -19.14 -3.49
C ASN A 20 -1.64 -19.59 -3.54
N PHE A 21 -0.78 -18.89 -4.28
CA PHE A 21 0.65 -19.19 -4.27
C PHE A 21 1.28 -18.89 -2.92
N ARG A 22 2.06 -19.87 -2.43
CA ARG A 22 2.85 -19.71 -1.21
C ARG A 22 4.04 -18.77 -1.47
N PRO A 23 4.51 -18.00 -0.47
CA PRO A 23 5.64 -17.08 -0.65
C PRO A 23 6.96 -17.73 -1.08
N HIS A 24 7.11 -19.03 -0.83
CA HIS A 24 8.26 -19.86 -1.20
C HIS A 24 8.12 -20.55 -2.56
N ALA A 25 7.10 -20.20 -3.36
CA ALA A 25 7.01 -20.67 -4.75
C ALA A 25 8.21 -20.14 -5.58
N PRO A 26 8.48 -20.73 -6.77
CA PRO A 26 9.59 -20.31 -7.61
C PRO A 26 9.59 -18.78 -7.86
N LEU A 27 10.76 -18.14 -7.70
CA LEU A 27 10.89 -16.69 -7.76
C LEU A 27 10.34 -16.10 -9.07
N LEU A 28 10.59 -16.76 -10.20
CA LEU A 28 10.07 -16.34 -11.50
C LEU A 28 8.54 -16.30 -11.51
N LEU A 29 7.89 -17.33 -10.96
CA LEU A 29 6.43 -17.43 -10.89
C LEU A 29 5.85 -16.32 -10.01
N ILE A 30 6.41 -16.11 -8.82
CA ILE A 30 5.98 -15.01 -7.93
C ILE A 30 6.16 -13.66 -8.62
N LYS A 31 7.29 -13.44 -9.29
CA LYS A 31 7.57 -12.17 -9.96
C LYS A 31 6.57 -11.89 -11.09
N THR A 32 6.33 -12.84 -11.97
CA THR A 32 5.33 -12.71 -13.04
C THR A 32 3.92 -12.52 -12.47
N SER A 33 3.61 -13.20 -11.36
CA SER A 33 2.32 -13.04 -10.67
C SER A 33 2.17 -11.64 -10.07
N CYS A 34 3.26 -11.07 -9.55
CA CYS A 34 3.27 -9.70 -9.05
C CYS A 34 3.11 -8.67 -10.18
N GLU A 35 3.80 -8.87 -11.31
CA GLU A 35 3.68 -8.04 -12.51
C GLU A 35 2.22 -8.05 -13.00
N PHE A 36 1.64 -9.24 -13.18
CA PHE A 36 0.25 -9.41 -13.58
C PHE A 36 -0.75 -8.74 -12.63
N SER A 37 -0.59 -8.95 -11.32
CA SER A 37 -1.50 -8.40 -10.31
C SER A 37 -1.41 -6.87 -10.23
N LYS A 38 -0.23 -6.29 -10.47
CA LYS A 38 -0.07 -4.84 -10.56
C LYS A 38 -0.75 -4.29 -11.82
N ASP A 39 -0.52 -4.92 -12.98
CA ASP A 39 -1.16 -4.53 -14.23
C ASP A 39 -2.70 -4.59 -14.12
N PHE A 40 -3.23 -5.58 -13.40
CA PHE A 40 -4.65 -5.68 -13.09
C PHE A 40 -5.16 -4.50 -12.24
N ILE A 41 -4.44 -4.12 -11.18
CA ILE A 41 -4.79 -2.96 -10.34
C ILE A 41 -4.74 -1.67 -11.17
N ASP A 42 -3.64 -1.46 -11.90
CA ASP A 42 -3.46 -0.26 -12.73
C ASP A 42 -4.56 -0.15 -13.80
N HIS A 43 -4.96 -1.28 -14.41
CA HIS A 43 -6.08 -1.32 -15.34
C HIS A 43 -7.41 -0.94 -14.68
N CYS A 44 -7.67 -1.48 -13.49
CA CYS A 44 -8.88 -1.18 -12.73
C CYS A 44 -8.94 0.28 -12.26
N ASP A 45 -7.83 0.88 -11.83
CA ASP A 45 -7.80 2.28 -11.40
C ASP A 45 -8.03 3.25 -12.58
N ASN A 46 -7.58 2.88 -13.78
CA ASN A 46 -7.76 3.67 -15.00
C ASN A 46 -9.13 3.48 -15.66
N THR A 47 -9.87 2.44 -15.30
CA THR A 47 -11.20 2.16 -15.85
C THR A 47 -12.27 2.44 -14.80
N SER A 48 -13.23 3.31 -15.11
CA SER A 48 -14.38 3.56 -14.21
C SER A 48 -15.26 2.32 -13.95
N LYS A 49 -14.96 1.20 -14.61
CA LYS A 49 -15.66 -0.08 -14.56
C LYS A 49 -14.71 -1.22 -14.20
N CYS A 50 -14.00 -1.08 -13.08
CA CYS A 50 -13.25 -2.22 -12.56
C CYS A 50 -14.20 -3.42 -12.40
N ILE A 51 -13.82 -4.55 -12.99
CA ILE A 51 -14.59 -5.78 -12.93
C ILE A 51 -14.60 -6.24 -11.48
N GLN A 52 -15.76 -6.20 -10.84
CA GLN A 52 -15.92 -6.79 -9.52
C GLN A 52 -15.86 -8.31 -9.66
N ILE A 53 -14.74 -8.88 -9.25
CA ILE A 53 -14.56 -10.32 -9.23
C ILE A 53 -15.08 -10.86 -7.89
N PRO A 54 -16.13 -11.71 -7.87
CA PRO A 54 -16.67 -12.24 -6.63
C PRO A 54 -15.59 -12.95 -5.80
N GLY A 55 -15.44 -12.55 -4.54
CA GLY A 55 -14.48 -13.14 -3.60
C GLY A 55 -13.04 -12.63 -3.72
N ILE A 56 -12.70 -11.85 -4.74
CA ILE A 56 -11.38 -11.22 -4.87
C ILE A 56 -11.51 -9.73 -4.62
N THR A 57 -10.85 -9.25 -3.57
CA THR A 57 -10.78 -7.83 -3.25
C THR A 57 -9.35 -7.32 -3.46
N PHE A 58 -9.17 -6.02 -3.69
CA PHE A 58 -7.83 -5.44 -3.68
C PHE A 58 -7.10 -5.66 -2.35
N ASP A 59 -7.82 -5.70 -1.23
CA ASP A 59 -7.24 -6.03 0.07
C ASP A 59 -6.62 -7.45 0.06
N SER A 60 -7.27 -8.43 -0.57
CA SER A 60 -6.69 -9.78 -0.74
C SER A 60 -5.41 -9.74 -1.58
N ILE A 61 -5.38 -8.95 -2.66
CA ILE A 61 -4.18 -8.79 -3.50
C ILE A 61 -3.05 -8.12 -2.73
N TYR A 62 -3.31 -7.02 -2.02
CA TYR A 62 -2.31 -6.34 -1.20
C TYR A 62 -1.81 -7.20 -0.04
N LYS A 63 -2.68 -8.01 0.59
CA LYS A 63 -2.29 -9.01 1.60
C LYS A 63 -1.36 -10.06 1.04
N TRP A 64 -1.57 -10.48 -0.21
CA TRP A 64 -0.65 -11.40 -0.88
C TRP A 64 0.68 -10.72 -1.19
N PHE A 65 0.68 -9.50 -1.73
CA PHE A 65 1.90 -8.73 -1.96
C PHE A 65 2.75 -8.51 -0.71
N ALA A 66 2.13 -8.27 0.45
CA ALA A 66 2.85 -8.12 1.71
C ALA A 66 3.65 -9.37 2.09
N GLN A 67 3.19 -10.57 1.69
CA GLN A 67 3.91 -11.82 1.93
C GLN A 67 5.10 -12.00 0.98
N VAL A 68 5.05 -11.41 -0.22
CA VAL A 68 6.10 -11.46 -1.24
C VAL A 68 6.66 -10.07 -1.54
N HIS A 69 6.82 -9.26 -0.48
CA HIS A 69 7.14 -7.84 -0.56
C HIS A 69 8.46 -7.53 -1.30
N VAL A 70 9.44 -8.44 -1.34
CA VAL A 70 10.67 -8.29 -2.16
C VAL A 70 10.35 -8.34 -3.66
N PRO A 71 9.80 -9.45 -4.21
CA PRO A 71 9.34 -9.46 -5.60
C PRO A 71 8.34 -8.34 -5.94
N ALA A 72 7.38 -8.08 -5.06
CA ALA A 72 6.35 -7.07 -5.28
C ALA A 72 6.93 -5.66 -5.48
N SER A 73 8.00 -5.32 -4.75
CA SER A 73 8.66 -4.02 -4.88
C SER A 73 9.53 -3.91 -6.14
N GLN A 74 10.02 -5.03 -6.67
CA GLN A 74 10.79 -5.06 -7.93
C GLN A 74 9.92 -4.87 -9.18
N VAL A 75 8.60 -4.98 -9.08
CA VAL A 75 7.71 -4.76 -10.22
C VAL A 75 7.81 -3.32 -10.72
N ILE A 76 7.94 -2.36 -9.80
CA ILE A 76 8.03 -0.93 -10.09
C ILE A 76 9.26 -0.60 -10.93
N THR A 77 10.37 -1.33 -10.75
CA THR A 77 11.62 -1.02 -11.42
C THR A 77 11.68 -1.52 -12.87
N ARG A 78 10.74 -2.40 -13.29
CA ARG A 78 10.86 -3.16 -14.55
C ARG A 78 10.18 -2.55 -15.77
N VAL A 79 9.27 -1.59 -15.63
CA VAL A 79 8.47 -1.12 -16.77
C VAL A 79 8.37 0.41 -16.82
N ARG A 80 9.41 1.04 -17.36
CA ARG A 80 9.34 2.41 -17.90
C ARG A 80 9.74 2.40 -19.37
N ALA A 81 9.06 1.61 -20.19
CA ALA A 81 9.09 1.83 -21.63
C ALA A 81 8.44 3.19 -21.89
N ALA A 82 9.23 4.21 -22.25
CA ALA A 82 8.86 5.58 -22.62
C ALA A 82 7.38 5.94 -22.35
N LYS A 83 7.01 6.00 -21.06
CA LYS A 83 5.63 6.28 -20.68
C LYS A 83 5.36 7.77 -20.87
N LYS A 84 4.14 8.09 -21.32
CA LYS A 84 3.74 9.45 -21.71
C LYS A 84 3.59 10.41 -20.52
N ASP A 85 3.37 9.88 -19.31
CA ASP A 85 3.10 10.67 -18.11
C ASP A 85 3.81 10.07 -16.88
N ILE A 86 5.05 10.52 -16.67
CA ILE A 86 5.92 10.08 -15.56
C ILE A 86 5.29 10.37 -14.20
N VAL A 87 4.53 11.47 -14.08
CA VAL A 87 3.95 11.91 -12.81
C VAL A 87 2.84 10.97 -12.39
N SER A 88 1.92 10.66 -13.31
CA SER A 88 0.83 9.72 -13.07
C SER A 88 1.35 8.33 -12.69
N ASP A 89 2.41 7.86 -13.36
CA ASP A 89 3.05 6.59 -13.03
C ASP A 89 3.64 6.60 -11.61
N ASN A 90 4.39 7.64 -11.26
CA ASN A 90 4.99 7.76 -9.92
C ASN A 90 3.91 7.85 -8.82
N ILE A 91 2.79 8.52 -9.10
CA ILE A 91 1.62 8.55 -8.22
C ILE A 91 1.05 7.14 -8.04
N SER A 92 0.87 6.37 -9.13
CA SER A 92 0.36 4.99 -9.04
C SER A 92 1.32 4.09 -8.24
N ASP A 93 2.62 4.17 -8.53
CA ASP A 93 3.64 3.38 -7.83
C ASP A 93 3.68 3.68 -6.34
N CYS A 94 3.60 4.96 -5.95
CA CYS A 94 3.51 5.37 -4.55
C CYS A 94 2.23 4.86 -3.86
N LYS A 95 1.07 4.90 -4.54
CA LYS A 95 -0.18 4.33 -4.01
C LYS A 95 -0.07 2.82 -3.79
N TYR A 96 0.46 2.11 -4.78
CA TYR A 96 0.72 0.67 -4.70
C TYR A 96 1.63 0.32 -3.51
N LEU A 97 2.77 1.00 -3.38
CA LEU A 97 3.72 0.78 -2.28
C LEU A 97 3.12 1.12 -0.92
N ASN A 98 2.38 2.22 -0.80
CA ASN A 98 1.71 2.59 0.45
C ASN A 98 0.71 1.52 0.91
N ASN A 99 -0.04 0.90 -0.02
CA ASN A 99 -0.95 -0.18 0.34
C ASN A 99 -0.21 -1.42 0.85
N ILE A 100 0.96 -1.75 0.29
CA ILE A 100 1.81 -2.84 0.81
C ILE A 100 2.40 -2.46 2.16
N LEU A 101 2.91 -1.23 2.32
CA LEU A 101 3.58 -0.75 3.52
C LEU A 101 2.70 -0.89 4.76
N VAL A 102 1.40 -0.57 4.66
CA VAL A 102 0.49 -0.70 5.81
C VAL A 102 0.23 -2.15 6.23
N LEU A 103 0.59 -3.12 5.40
CA LEU A 103 0.45 -4.54 5.69
C LEU A 103 1.75 -5.20 6.14
N CYS A 104 2.88 -4.49 6.06
CA CYS A 104 4.17 -4.96 6.57
C CYS A 104 4.14 -5.07 8.09
N ARG A 105 4.75 -6.14 8.62
CA ARG A 105 4.80 -6.40 10.07
C ARG A 105 6.17 -6.11 10.64
N GLN A 106 7.22 -6.26 9.83
CA GLN A 106 8.59 -6.07 10.29
C GLN A 106 9.08 -4.68 9.91
N THR A 107 9.84 -4.05 10.81
CA THR A 107 10.32 -2.67 10.62
C THR A 107 11.31 -2.52 9.46
N ASN A 108 12.10 -3.55 9.17
CA ASN A 108 12.98 -3.62 8.01
C ASN A 108 12.20 -3.64 6.68
N GLU A 109 11.06 -4.31 6.62
CA GLU A 109 10.18 -4.33 5.45
C GLU A 109 9.61 -2.93 5.19
N VAL A 110 9.10 -2.29 6.25
CA VAL A 110 8.59 -0.91 6.22
C VAL A 110 9.68 0.04 5.75
N ALA A 111 10.87 -0.01 6.35
CA ALA A 111 12.00 0.84 5.97
C ALA A 111 12.35 0.68 4.48
N ARG A 112 12.42 -0.56 3.98
CA ARG A 112 12.76 -0.82 2.58
C ARG A 112 11.73 -0.27 1.60
N ILE A 113 10.43 -0.42 1.91
CA ILE A 113 9.37 0.15 1.06
C ILE A 113 9.38 1.68 1.14
N ALA A 114 9.57 2.25 2.33
CA ALA A 114 9.67 3.70 2.50
C ALA A 114 10.87 4.28 1.72
N THR A 115 12.01 3.61 1.71
CA THR A 115 13.16 3.98 0.87
C THR A 115 12.78 4.00 -0.60
N LEU A 116 12.06 2.99 -1.10
CA LEU A 116 11.63 2.96 -2.50
C LEU A 116 10.68 4.10 -2.86
N ILE A 117 9.74 4.45 -1.99
CA ILE A 117 8.87 5.63 -2.16
C ILE A 117 9.74 6.89 -2.23
N GLY A 118 10.72 7.03 -1.32
CA GLY A 118 11.67 8.14 -1.34
C GLY A 118 12.46 8.24 -2.65
N GLU A 119 12.93 7.12 -3.19
CA GLU A 119 13.62 7.09 -4.48
C GLU A 119 12.71 7.47 -5.66
N ILE A 120 11.43 7.07 -5.64
CA ILE A 120 10.45 7.49 -6.66
C ILE A 120 10.26 9.01 -6.62
N ILE A 121 10.08 9.58 -5.42
CA ILE A 121 9.92 11.03 -5.23
C ILE A 121 11.18 11.76 -5.71
N LYS A 122 12.37 11.27 -5.35
CA LYS A 122 13.65 11.87 -5.75
C LYS A 122 13.89 11.85 -7.27
N GLN A 123 13.38 10.83 -7.95
CA GLN A 123 13.44 10.74 -9.42
C GLN A 123 12.35 11.54 -10.12
N THR A 124 11.37 12.06 -9.39
CA THR A 124 10.31 12.93 -9.91
C THR A 124 10.87 14.36 -10.04
N GLY A 125 10.52 15.08 -11.12
CA GLY A 125 10.91 16.48 -11.25
C GLY A 125 10.39 17.33 -10.09
N GLU A 126 11.11 18.38 -9.69
CA GLU A 126 10.82 19.15 -8.46
C GLU A 126 9.37 19.64 -8.36
N ASN A 127 8.81 20.13 -9.47
CA ASN A 127 7.43 20.61 -9.52
C ASN A 127 6.41 19.47 -9.30
N ASP A 128 6.70 18.28 -9.81
CA ASP A 128 5.81 17.12 -9.75
C ASP A 128 6.01 16.32 -8.46
N ALA A 129 7.18 16.41 -7.83
CA ALA A 129 7.50 15.76 -6.57
C ALA A 129 6.54 16.19 -5.46
N VAL A 130 6.09 17.46 -5.48
CA VAL A 130 5.07 17.98 -4.56
C VAL A 130 3.75 17.22 -4.69
N LEU A 131 3.31 16.92 -5.92
CA LEU A 131 2.06 16.18 -6.18
C LEU A 131 2.17 14.72 -5.72
N VAL A 132 3.32 14.09 -5.97
CA VAL A 132 3.59 12.72 -5.49
C VAL A 132 3.64 12.68 -3.96
N LEU A 133 4.35 13.62 -3.33
CA LEU A 133 4.42 13.75 -1.87
C LEU A 133 3.04 14.00 -1.26
N GLN A 134 2.25 14.87 -1.85
CA GLN A 134 0.89 15.14 -1.41
C GLN A 134 0.04 13.87 -1.46
N THR A 135 0.13 13.09 -2.54
CA THR A 135 -0.55 11.79 -2.65
C THR A 135 -0.16 10.84 -1.52
N VAL A 136 1.14 10.75 -1.21
CA VAL A 136 1.64 9.91 -0.11
C VAL A 136 1.10 10.41 1.24
N SER A 137 1.14 11.72 1.48
CA SER A 137 0.65 12.35 2.72
C SER A 137 -0.85 12.17 2.92
N ASP A 138 -1.65 12.38 1.87
CA ASP A 138 -3.10 12.25 1.89
C ASP A 138 -3.52 10.83 2.27
N PHE A 139 -2.82 9.82 1.77
CA PHE A 139 -3.06 8.42 2.11
C PHE A 139 -2.97 8.18 3.63
N TYR A 140 -1.94 8.70 4.30
CA TYR A 140 -1.78 8.55 5.75
C TYR A 140 -2.75 9.42 6.53
N THR A 141 -2.99 10.66 6.08
CA THR A 141 -3.94 11.58 6.71
C THR A 141 -5.34 10.97 6.81
N VAL A 142 -5.81 10.35 5.73
CA VAL A 142 -7.11 9.65 5.71
C VAL A 142 -7.15 8.50 6.71
N ARG A 143 -6.09 7.69 6.78
CA ARG A 143 -6.03 6.54 7.71
C ARG A 143 -5.96 7.00 9.17
N VAL A 144 -5.12 7.98 9.49
CA VAL A 144 -4.99 8.54 10.83
C VAL A 144 -6.32 9.13 11.29
N ARG A 145 -7.04 9.85 10.41
CA ARG A 145 -8.38 10.38 10.71
C ARG A 145 -9.37 9.27 11.09
N LYS A 146 -9.45 8.19 10.28
CA LYS A 146 -10.32 7.05 10.55
C LYS A 146 -10.01 6.37 11.90
N VAL A 147 -8.73 6.21 12.23
CA VAL A 147 -8.30 5.64 13.51
C VAL A 147 -8.69 6.55 14.68
N SER A 148 -8.49 7.86 14.54
CA SER A 148 -8.87 8.85 15.56
C SER A 148 -10.39 8.86 15.81
N GLU A 149 -11.21 8.80 14.76
CA GLU A 149 -12.67 8.70 14.85
C GLU A 149 -13.10 7.41 15.55
N PHE A 150 -12.49 6.28 15.20
CA PHE A 150 -12.77 5.00 15.85
C PHE A 150 -12.46 5.02 17.36
N ILE A 151 -11.31 5.58 17.76
CA ILE A 151 -10.93 5.75 19.17
C ILE A 151 -11.91 6.66 19.90
N LYS A 152 -12.34 7.76 19.27
CA LYS A 152 -13.33 8.69 19.81
C LYS A 152 -14.70 8.03 20.02
N ILE A 153 -15.14 7.16 19.11
CA ILE A 153 -16.39 6.40 19.27
C ILE A 153 -16.25 5.40 20.41
N LYS A 154 -15.18 4.58 20.40
CA LYS A 154 -14.94 3.55 21.41
C LYS A 154 -14.82 4.13 22.82
N SER A 155 -14.15 5.26 22.99
CA SER A 155 -14.04 5.94 24.29
C SER A 155 -15.37 6.48 24.81
N LYS A 156 -16.28 6.95 23.93
CA LYS A 156 -17.65 7.32 24.32
C LYS A 156 -18.45 6.11 24.79
N THR A 157 -18.38 4.99 24.06
CA THR A 157 -19.08 3.75 24.43
C THR A 157 -18.53 3.12 25.72
N MET A 158 -17.21 3.14 25.92
CA MET A 158 -16.57 2.61 27.13
C MET A 158 -16.85 3.45 28.38
N LYS A 159 -16.99 4.79 28.25
CA LYS A 159 -17.46 5.65 29.34
C LYS A 159 -18.86 5.28 29.86
N THR A 160 -19.62 4.50 29.11
CA THR A 160 -20.95 4.04 29.50
C THR A 160 -20.93 2.71 30.27
N ILE A 161 -19.82 1.95 30.29
CA ILE A 161 -19.84 0.56 30.82
C ILE A 161 -18.65 0.16 31.74
N VAL A 162 -17.49 0.85 31.80
CA VAL A 162 -16.36 0.33 32.64
C VAL A 162 -15.56 1.41 33.39
N ASN A 163 -15.27 1.09 34.66
CA ASN A 163 -14.45 1.78 35.65
C ASN A 163 -13.04 2.15 35.08
N PRO A 164 -12.46 3.34 35.34
CA PRO A 164 -11.33 3.93 34.60
C PRO A 164 -9.98 3.19 34.58
N LEU A 165 -9.81 2.12 35.35
CA LEU A 165 -8.52 1.46 35.55
C LEU A 165 -8.06 0.58 34.37
N SER A 166 -8.96 0.14 33.48
CA SER A 166 -8.60 -0.74 32.35
C SER A 166 -8.10 0.00 31.09
N LEU A 167 -8.27 1.32 31.01
CA LEU A 167 -7.90 2.11 29.82
C LEU A 167 -6.40 2.44 29.74
N LEU A 168 -5.71 2.44 30.88
CA LEU A 168 -4.28 2.74 30.99
C LEU A 168 -3.37 1.64 30.39
N PHE A 169 -3.85 0.40 30.28
CA PHE A 169 -3.05 -0.71 29.77
C PHE A 169 -2.94 -0.73 28.24
N PHE A 170 -3.93 -0.21 27.50
CA PHE A 170 -3.95 -0.31 26.02
C PHE A 170 -3.12 0.76 25.32
N THR A 171 -2.97 1.95 25.92
CA THR A 171 -2.17 3.03 25.31
C THR A 171 -0.67 2.82 25.51
N HIS A 172 -0.26 2.10 26.57
CA HIS A 172 1.15 1.94 26.88
C HIS A 172 1.88 0.93 25.96
N GLN A 173 1.21 -0.16 25.55
CA GLN A 173 1.80 -1.15 24.63
C GLN A 173 1.99 -0.59 23.20
N HIS A 174 1.13 0.33 22.76
CA HIS A 174 1.26 0.88 21.41
C HIS A 174 2.38 1.92 21.31
N TYR A 175 2.65 2.67 22.39
CA TYR A 175 3.68 3.71 22.42
C TYR A 175 5.11 3.16 22.57
N GLN A 176 5.30 2.05 23.27
CA GLN A 176 6.62 1.42 23.39
C GLN A 176 7.12 0.81 22.07
N SER A 177 6.23 0.45 21.13
CA SER A 177 6.64 -0.03 19.80
C SER A 177 7.15 1.07 18.85
N LEU A 178 6.86 2.34 19.14
CA LEU A 178 7.22 3.50 18.32
C LEU A 178 8.42 4.29 18.86
N GLY A 179 8.92 3.94 20.05
CA GLY A 179 9.91 4.72 20.79
C GLY A 179 11.39 4.59 20.36
N ASN A 180 11.70 3.95 19.23
CA ASN A 180 13.10 3.64 18.86
C ASN A 180 13.60 4.21 17.51
N TYR A 181 12.92 5.21 16.93
CA TYR A 181 13.39 5.86 15.70
C TYR A 181 13.61 7.37 15.89
N GLY A 182 14.74 7.72 16.49
CA GLY A 182 15.24 9.10 16.66
C GLY A 182 15.82 9.73 15.40
N LEU A 183 15.20 9.56 14.23
CA LEU A 183 15.74 10.06 12.95
C LEU A 183 14.74 10.74 12.00
N TYR A 184 13.50 10.96 12.43
CA TYR A 184 12.49 11.67 11.61
C TYR A 184 12.06 13.05 12.15
N GLN A 185 12.67 13.56 13.23
CA GLN A 185 12.29 14.87 13.77
C GLN A 185 12.77 16.07 12.94
N HIS A 186 13.80 15.92 12.10
CA HIS A 186 14.42 17.08 11.44
C HIS A 186 13.81 17.48 10.09
N THR A 187 12.99 16.63 9.46
CA THR A 187 12.42 16.92 8.12
C THR A 187 10.95 17.34 8.15
N LEU A 188 10.28 17.24 9.31
CA LEU A 188 8.88 17.64 9.49
C LEU A 188 8.70 19.01 10.19
N GLN A 189 9.78 19.62 10.67
CA GLN A 189 9.76 20.98 11.25
C GLN A 189 9.79 22.11 10.22
N SER A 190 9.93 21.82 8.93
CA SER A 190 9.88 22.81 7.85
C SER A 190 8.50 22.98 7.20
N PHE A 191 7.47 22.33 7.75
CA PHE A 191 6.10 22.36 7.20
C PHE A 191 4.99 22.70 8.23
N ILE A 192 5.35 23.28 9.37
CA ILE A 192 4.41 23.86 10.35
C ILE A 192 4.80 25.30 10.64
#